data_AF-A0A2V7MNZ5-F1
#
_entry.id   AF-A0A2V7MNZ5-F1
#
_cell.length_a   1.000
_cell.length_b   1.000
_cell.length_c   1.000
_cell.angle_alpha   90.00
_cell.angle_beta   90.00
_cell.angle_gamma   90.00
#
_symmetry.space_group_name_H-M   'P 1'
#
loop_
_entity.id
_entity.type
_entity.pdbx_description
1 polymer ?
#
loop_
_entity_poly.entity_id
_entity_poly.type
_entity_poly.pdbx_seq_one_letter_code
_entity_poly.pdbx_strand_id
1 'polypeptide(L)'
;ANPPQGKGLTEAGVSIGTPDYMSPEQLSGAELDARSDLYAAGVVLFECVTGRVPYLADTPWALVAKHIEEDPPNPHALNADVPDALAAVILKAMAKDPAARFASASEMHDALASVG
;
A
#
# COMPACT_ATOMS: atom_id res chain seq x y z
N ALA A 1 30.82 25.94 -13.34
CA ALA A 1 30.45 25.67 -11.94
C ALA A 1 29.25 24.74 -11.95
N ASN A 2 29.33 23.59 -11.27
CA ASN A 2 28.21 22.66 -11.14
C ASN A 2 27.46 22.99 -9.84
N PRO A 3 26.11 22.99 -9.80
CA PRO A 3 25.38 23.24 -8.56
C PRO A 3 25.52 22.05 -7.58
N PRO A 4 25.52 22.29 -6.25
CA PRO A 4 25.58 21.24 -5.26
C PRO A 4 24.29 20.43 -5.21
N GLN A 5 24.50 19.12 -5.09
CA GLN A 5 23.51 18.04 -5.16
C GLN A 5 22.53 18.10 -3.99
N GLY A 6 21.25 17.84 -4.30
CA GLY A 6 20.21 17.64 -3.30
C GLY A 6 20.65 16.55 -2.32
N LYS A 7 20.45 16.85 -1.03
CA LYS A 7 20.79 15.99 0.10
C LYS A 7 20.00 14.68 -0.02
N GLY A 8 20.58 13.70 -0.71
CA GLY A 8 20.00 12.38 -0.85
C GLY A 8 19.94 11.71 0.50
N LEU A 9 18.81 11.08 0.81
CA LEU A 9 18.63 10.12 1.92
C LEU A 9 19.50 8.85 1.77
N THR A 10 20.60 8.93 1.01
CA THR A 10 21.55 7.86 0.77
C THR A 10 22.80 8.11 1.61
N GLU A 11 22.67 7.96 2.93
CA GLU A 11 23.83 7.61 3.74
C GLU A 11 23.65 6.16 4.16
N ALA A 12 24.65 5.35 3.84
CA ALA A 12 24.64 3.90 3.98
C ALA A 12 24.16 3.46 5.37
N GLY A 13 23.06 2.71 5.44
CA GLY A 13 22.66 2.00 6.67
C GLY A 13 21.20 2.09 7.10
N VAL A 14 20.32 2.81 6.40
CA VAL A 14 18.88 2.69 6.67
C VAL A 14 18.38 1.41 5.99
N SER A 15 18.23 0.34 6.76
CA SER A 15 17.31 -0.74 6.39
C SER A 15 15.90 -0.15 6.36
N ILE A 16 15.55 0.53 5.26
CA ILE A 16 14.16 0.53 4.80
C ILE A 16 13.82 -0.96 4.74
N GLY A 17 12.75 -1.39 5.42
CA GLY A 17 12.30 -2.78 5.39
C GLY A 17 11.90 -3.20 3.98
N THR A 18 10.85 -4.00 3.84
CA THR A 18 10.26 -4.28 2.53
C THR A 18 9.22 -3.17 2.25
N PRO A 19 9.56 -2.08 1.51
CA PRO A 19 8.67 -0.92 1.33
C PRO A 19 7.37 -1.29 0.64
N ASP A 20 7.36 -2.43 -0.05
CA ASP A 20 6.24 -2.96 -0.84
C ASP A 20 4.93 -3.11 -0.03
N TYR A 21 5.01 -3.19 1.31
CA TYR A 21 3.84 -3.35 2.18
C TYR A 21 3.63 -2.19 3.17
N MET A 22 4.52 -1.19 3.17
CA MET A 22 4.43 -0.08 4.11
C MET A 22 3.28 0.86 3.73
N SER A 23 2.59 1.38 4.75
CA SER A 23 1.51 2.34 4.56
C SER A 23 2.04 3.74 4.21
N PRO A 24 1.23 4.61 3.57
CA PRO A 24 1.61 5.99 3.26
C PRO A 24 2.16 6.73 4.47
N GLU A 25 1.51 6.60 5.64
CA GLU A 25 1.90 7.27 6.88
C GLU A 25 3.20 6.74 7.48
N GLN A 26 3.53 5.44 7.33
CA GLN A 26 4.85 4.90 7.70
C GLN A 26 5.96 5.50 6.84
N LEU A 27 5.69 5.65 5.54
CA LEU A 27 6.66 6.17 4.59
C LEU A 27 6.83 7.69 4.68
N SER A 28 5.79 8.43 5.06
CA SER A 28 5.85 9.88 5.27
C SER A 28 6.30 10.27 6.68
N GLY A 29 6.44 9.32 7.60
CA GLY A 29 6.75 9.58 9.01
C GLY A 29 5.63 10.29 9.77
N ALA A 30 4.38 10.10 9.34
CA ALA A 30 3.20 10.63 10.04
C ALA A 30 2.84 9.74 11.25
N GLU A 31 1.89 10.20 12.08
CA GLU A 31 1.40 9.39 13.20
C GLU A 31 0.77 8.09 12.69
N LEU A 32 1.15 6.99 13.34
CA LEU A 32 0.68 5.65 13.01
C LEU A 32 -0.47 5.27 13.93
N ASP A 33 -1.44 4.56 13.36
CA ASP A 33 -2.46 3.85 14.11
C ASP A 33 -2.71 2.46 13.51
N ALA A 34 -3.66 1.73 14.06
CA ALA A 34 -3.98 0.37 13.64
C ALA A 34 -4.37 0.24 12.16
N ARG A 35 -4.73 1.33 11.48
CA ARG A 35 -5.11 1.34 10.07
C ARG A 35 -3.91 1.24 9.13
N SER A 36 -2.69 1.41 9.64
CA SER A 36 -1.47 1.08 8.90
C SER A 36 -1.39 -0.42 8.61
N ASP A 37 -1.74 -1.26 9.58
CA ASP A 37 -1.79 -2.72 9.39
C ASP A 37 -2.88 -3.13 8.39
N LEU A 38 -3.99 -2.38 8.34
CA LEU A 38 -5.06 -2.63 7.36
C LEU A 38 -4.61 -2.33 5.94
N TYR A 39 -3.81 -1.28 5.74
CA TYR A 39 -3.19 -1.00 4.45
C TYR A 39 -2.27 -2.14 4.04
N ALA A 40 -1.37 -2.58 4.93
CA ALA A 40 -0.45 -3.68 4.67
C ALA A 40 -1.21 -4.99 4.34
N ALA A 41 -2.29 -5.29 5.07
CA ALA A 41 -3.17 -6.42 4.77
C ALA A 41 -3.83 -6.29 3.38
N GLY A 42 -4.24 -5.08 2.99
CA GLY A 42 -4.73 -4.79 1.64
C GLY A 42 -3.70 -5.08 0.55
N VAL A 43 -2.44 -4.70 0.75
CA VAL A 43 -1.33 -5.03 -0.16
C VAL A 43 -1.14 -6.55 -0.26
N VAL A 44 -1.12 -7.26 0.88
CA VAL A 44 -0.98 -8.72 0.90
C VAL A 44 -2.13 -9.40 0.16
N LEU A 45 -3.39 -8.97 0.39
CA LEU A 45 -4.54 -9.50 -0.32
C LEU A 45 -4.45 -9.24 -1.83
N PHE A 46 -4.04 -8.04 -2.24
CA PHE A 46 -3.79 -7.71 -3.65
C PHE A 46 -2.78 -8.69 -4.25
N GLU A 47 -1.67 -8.93 -3.57
CA GLU A 47 -0.64 -9.86 -4.03
C GLU A 47 -1.14 -11.31 -4.09
N CYS A 48 -1.89 -11.77 -3.09
CA CYS A 48 -2.45 -13.12 -3.09
C CYS A 48 -3.37 -13.37 -4.29
N VAL A 49 -4.17 -12.38 -4.69
CA VAL A 49 -5.14 -12.56 -5.78
C VAL A 49 -4.58 -12.23 -7.16
N THR A 50 -3.50 -11.46 -7.26
CA THR A 50 -2.90 -11.06 -8.55
C THR A 50 -1.53 -11.68 -8.82
N GLY A 51 -0.89 -12.29 -7.83
CA GLY A 51 0.46 -12.82 -7.88
C GLY A 51 1.57 -11.75 -7.89
N ARG A 52 1.22 -10.48 -7.65
CA ARG A 52 2.15 -9.35 -7.67
C ARG A 52 1.77 -8.29 -6.66
N VAL A 53 2.75 -7.58 -6.13
CA VAL A 53 2.51 -6.35 -5.35
C VAL A 53 1.87 -5.26 -6.22
N PRO A 54 1.09 -4.33 -5.61
CA PRO A 54 0.36 -3.30 -6.33
C PRO A 54 1.26 -2.30 -7.05
N TYR A 55 2.40 -1.96 -6.48
CA TYR A 55 3.31 -0.97 -7.04
C TYR A 55 4.66 -1.60 -7.35
N LEU A 56 5.19 -1.28 -8.52
CA LEU A 56 6.54 -1.62 -8.94
C LEU A 56 7.24 -0.34 -9.37
N ALA A 57 8.51 -0.19 -9.03
CA ALA A 57 9.32 0.93 -9.49
C ALA A 57 10.80 0.57 -9.56
N ASP A 58 11.53 1.26 -10.42
CA ASP A 58 12.97 1.02 -10.63
C ASP A 58 13.85 1.51 -9.48
N THR A 59 13.29 2.34 -8.59
CA THR A 59 14.02 2.87 -7.44
C THR A 59 13.16 2.80 -6.17
N PRO A 60 13.77 2.61 -4.99
CA PRO A 60 13.04 2.63 -3.72
C PRO A 60 12.26 3.93 -3.52
N TRP A 61 12.81 5.08 -3.91
CA TRP A 61 12.13 6.37 -3.78
C TRP A 61 10.87 6.46 -4.65
N ALA A 62 10.94 5.96 -5.89
CA ALA A 62 9.77 5.92 -6.76
C ALA A 62 8.70 4.96 -6.23
N LEU A 63 9.09 3.84 -5.62
CA LEU A 63 8.13 2.93 -4.97
C LEU A 63 7.46 3.61 -3.75
N VAL A 64 8.24 4.31 -2.93
CA VAL A 64 7.71 5.10 -1.81
C VAL A 64 6.71 6.16 -2.30
N ALA A 65 7.07 6.90 -3.35
CA ALA A 65 6.18 7.90 -3.94
C ALA A 65 4.86 7.27 -4.43
N LYS A 66 4.89 6.09 -5.07
CA LYS A 66 3.67 5.36 -5.46
C LYS A 66 2.80 5.00 -4.26
N HIS A 67 3.38 4.50 -3.18
CA HIS A 67 2.63 4.22 -1.96
C HIS A 67 1.98 5.48 -1.37
N ILE A 68 2.64 6.64 -1.42
CA ILE A 68 2.11 7.89 -0.87
C ILE A 68 1.05 8.53 -1.79
N GLU A 69 1.27 8.54 -3.10
CA GLU A 69 0.56 9.43 -4.04
C GLU A 69 -0.31 8.70 -5.08
N GLU A 70 0.06 7.49 -5.51
CA GLU A 70 -0.60 6.80 -6.62
C GLU A 70 -1.72 5.89 -6.12
N ASP A 71 -2.94 6.08 -6.63
CA ASP A 71 -4.08 5.24 -6.23
C ASP A 71 -3.81 3.75 -6.45
N PRO A 72 -4.36 2.86 -5.57
CA PRO A 72 -4.24 1.42 -5.75
C PRO A 72 -4.74 0.98 -7.12
N PRO A 73 -3.95 0.18 -7.87
CA PRO A 73 -4.43 -0.38 -9.12
C PRO A 73 -5.64 -1.28 -8.85
N ASN A 74 -6.58 -1.33 -9.79
CA ASN A 74 -7.69 -2.26 -9.71
C ASN A 74 -7.16 -3.70 -9.88
N PRO A 75 -7.42 -4.63 -8.93
CA PRO A 75 -7.00 -6.04 -9.05
C PRO A 75 -7.44 -6.71 -10.37
N HIS A 76 -8.60 -6.31 -10.91
CA HIS A 76 -9.13 -6.84 -12.18
C HIS A 76 -8.24 -6.58 -13.39
N ALA A 77 -7.35 -5.59 -13.31
CA ALA A 77 -6.38 -5.34 -14.37
C ALA A 77 -5.31 -6.44 -14.47
N LEU A 78 -5.10 -7.21 -13.40
CA LEU A 78 -4.13 -8.32 -13.35
C LEU A 78 -4.81 -9.69 -13.27
N ASN A 79 -5.95 -9.77 -12.59
CA ASN A 79 -6.74 -10.98 -12.49
C ASN A 79 -8.24 -10.65 -12.59
N ALA A 80 -8.85 -10.90 -13.75
CA ALA A 80 -10.25 -10.61 -14.02
C ALA A 80 -11.23 -11.56 -13.30
N ASP A 81 -10.74 -12.68 -12.74
CA ASP A 81 -11.56 -13.65 -12.03
C ASP A 81 -11.76 -13.28 -10.53
N VAL A 82 -11.13 -12.20 -10.06
CA VAL A 82 -11.32 -11.71 -8.69
C VAL A 82 -12.78 -11.24 -8.52
N PRO A 83 -13.49 -11.68 -7.47
CA PRO A 83 -14.84 -11.17 -7.21
C PRO A 83 -14.86 -9.66 -6.93
N ASP A 84 -15.85 -8.95 -7.47
CA ASP A 84 -16.03 -7.50 -7.27
C ASP A 84 -16.00 -7.09 -5.80
N ALA A 85 -16.63 -7.89 -4.93
CA ALA A 85 -16.67 -7.63 -3.49
C ALA A 85 -15.26 -7.69 -2.85
N LEU A 86 -14.42 -8.65 -3.29
CA LEU A 86 -13.05 -8.76 -2.81
C LEU A 86 -12.17 -7.61 -3.30
N ALA A 87 -12.32 -7.23 -4.57
CA ALA A 87 -11.62 -6.08 -5.13
C ALA A 87 -11.97 -4.78 -4.38
N ALA A 88 -13.25 -4.58 -4.04
CA ALA A 88 -13.70 -3.43 -3.25
C ALA A 88 -13.07 -3.41 -1.85
N VAL A 89 -12.95 -4.56 -1.18
CA VAL A 89 -12.27 -4.66 0.13
C VAL A 89 -10.79 -4.29 0.00
N ILE A 90 -10.09 -4.84 -0.99
CA ILE A 90 -8.66 -4.56 -1.23
C ILE A 90 -8.44 -3.05 -1.45
N LEU A 91 -9.23 -2.45 -2.35
CA LEU A 91 -9.12 -1.03 -2.67
C LEU A 91 -9.43 -0.12 -1.47
N LYS A 92 -10.46 -0.45 -0.67
CA LYS A 92 -10.78 0.29 0.56
C LYS A 92 -9.65 0.17 1.59
N ALA A 93 -9.10 -1.03 1.79
CA ALA A 93 -7.99 -1.24 2.72
C ALA A 93 -6.74 -0.43 2.33
N MET A 94 -6.48 -0.31 1.03
CA MET A 94 -5.34 0.43 0.48
C MET A 94 -5.59 1.92 0.22
N ALA A 95 -6.70 2.49 0.70
CA ALA A 95 -6.97 3.91 0.53
C ALA A 95 -5.83 4.76 1.15
N LYS A 96 -5.45 5.85 0.49
CA LYS A 96 -4.31 6.68 0.94
C LYS A 96 -4.60 7.36 2.27
N ASP A 97 -5.75 7.99 2.37
CA ASP A 97 -6.27 8.54 3.62
C ASP A 97 -6.67 7.40 4.57
N PRO A 98 -6.06 7.27 5.77
CA PRO A 98 -6.49 6.30 6.77
C PRO A 98 -7.96 6.42 7.15
N ALA A 99 -8.58 7.61 7.06
CA ALA A 99 -10.01 7.80 7.35
C ALA A 99 -10.93 7.18 6.29
N ALA A 100 -10.43 6.92 5.08
CA ALA A 100 -11.18 6.24 4.02
C ALA A 100 -11.05 4.70 4.09
N ARG A 101 -10.19 4.17 4.97
CA ARG A 101 -10.02 2.73 5.19
C ARG A 101 -11.11 2.17 6.10
N PHE A 102 -11.04 0.88 6.40
CA PHE A 102 -11.80 0.28 7.50
C PHE A 102 -11.36 0.90 8.83
N ALA A 103 -12.31 1.12 9.75
CA ALA A 103 -12.02 1.68 11.06
C ALA A 103 -11.31 0.67 11.98
N SER A 104 -11.43 -0.63 11.71
CA SER A 104 -10.80 -1.69 12.48
C SER A 104 -10.59 -2.96 11.68
N ALA A 105 -9.73 -3.85 12.19
CA ALA A 105 -9.56 -5.20 11.64
C ALA A 105 -10.86 -6.03 11.69
N SER A 106 -11.72 -5.81 12.70
CA SER A 106 -13.03 -6.48 12.77
C SER A 106 -13.93 -6.07 11.61
N GLU A 107 -13.99 -4.78 11.27
CA GLU A 107 -14.80 -4.30 10.15
C GLU A 107 -14.28 -4.86 8.81
N MET A 108 -12.96 -4.91 8.63
CA MET A 108 -12.34 -5.54 7.46
C MET A 108 -12.66 -7.04 7.39
N HIS A 109 -12.61 -7.74 8.53
CA HIS A 109 -12.97 -9.15 8.62
C HIS A 109 -14.44 -9.39 8.22
N ASP A 110 -15.38 -8.61 8.76
CA ASP A 110 -16.80 -8.76 8.44
C ASP A 110 -17.06 -8.52 6.94
N ALA A 111 -16.37 -7.54 6.34
CA ALA A 111 -16.43 -7.30 4.91
C ALA A 111 -15.89 -8.49 4.10
N LEU A 112 -14.75 -9.06 4.50
CA LEU A 112 -14.20 -10.27 3.88
C LEU A 112 -15.12 -11.48 4.04
N ALA A 113 -15.74 -11.68 5.20
CA ALA A 113 -16.67 -12.78 5.45
C ALA A 113 -17.97 -12.68 4.62
N SER A 114 -18.29 -11.48 4.12
CA SER A 114 -19.41 -11.25 3.20
C SER A 114 -19.07 -11.54 1.74
N VAL A 115 -17.78 -11.73 1.42
CA VAL A 115 -17.33 -12.23 0.12
C VAL A 115 -17.61 -13.74 0.12
N GLY A 116 -18.63 -14.14 -0.67
CA GLY A 116 -19.25 -15.46 -0.64
C GLY A 116 -18.30 -16.65 -0.81
#